data_AF-A0A9E5R7P7-F1
#
_entry.id   AF-A0A9E5R7P7-F1
#
_cell.length_a   1.000
_cell.length_b   1.000
_cell.length_c   1.000
_cell.angle_alpha   90.00
_cell.angle_beta   90.00
_cell.angle_gamma   90.00
#
_symmetry.space_group_name_H-M   'P 1'
#
loop_
_entity.id
_entity.type
_entity.pdbx_description
1 polymer ?
#
loop_
_entity_poly.entity_id
_entity_poly.type
_entity_poly.pdbx_seq_one_letter_code
_entity_poly.pdbx_strand_id
1 'polypeptide(L)'
;MKWTLRYESLTRWAIAEWERRNPGVGYRVLWASDSCGSLLAHRRIKTNRRLKGRGKFTHLEALNCPEITQISEYVIPRQKPVLGESVGAYAFHFEDEGKQGEVIYASTYYRDDDPNIVAICLVSEDWLPLWVAFEQLCNDVVRRPSRRQDVYIIGGTNTHFKPTVEWEEVILPQQIKEDLRLDMESFFKNGVPIYRELNLAPFRKLLLVGPPGTGKTMLCAAMAKLALKKKRVVVYVSGADDDGASFHKFTTP
;
A
#
# COMPACT_ATOMS: atom_id res chain seq x y z
N MET A 1 -26.56 27.71 4.78
CA MET A 1 -26.26 26.29 5.06
C MET A 1 -24.75 26.13 5.08
N LYS A 2 -24.15 25.80 6.23
CA LYS A 2 -22.70 25.59 6.34
C LYS A 2 -22.45 24.12 6.00
N TRP A 3 -21.90 23.85 4.81
CA TRP A 3 -21.52 22.50 4.42
C TRP A 3 -20.42 22.03 5.38
N THR A 4 -20.73 21.06 6.23
CA THR A 4 -19.73 20.44 7.12
C THR A 4 -19.00 19.38 6.30
N LEU A 5 -17.68 19.47 6.20
CA LEU A 5 -16.88 18.48 5.48
C LEU A 5 -16.95 17.13 6.22
N ARG A 6 -17.00 16.01 5.50
CA ARG A 6 -17.19 14.67 6.12
C ARG A 6 -16.16 14.37 7.21
N TYR A 7 -14.91 14.79 7.04
CA TYR A 7 -13.88 14.58 8.06
C TYR A 7 -14.16 15.38 9.34
N GLU A 8 -14.82 16.55 9.26
CA GLU A 8 -15.17 17.33 10.45
C GLU A 8 -16.25 16.62 11.27
N SER A 9 -17.28 16.06 10.61
CA SER A 9 -18.28 15.22 11.28
C SER A 9 -17.63 13.99 11.92
N LEU A 10 -16.74 13.32 11.19
CA LEU A 10 -15.99 12.17 11.68
C LEU A 10 -15.14 12.52 12.91
N THR A 11 -14.46 13.67 12.88
CA THR A 11 -13.62 14.15 13.97
C THR A 11 -14.44 14.51 15.20
N ARG A 12 -15.57 15.20 15.03
CA ARG A 12 -16.50 15.52 16.14
C ARG A 12 -17.04 14.25 16.79
N TRP A 13 -17.44 13.26 15.98
CA TRP A 13 -17.88 11.97 16.50
C TRP A 13 -16.76 11.29 17.29
N ALA A 14 -15.54 11.22 16.73
CA ALA A 14 -14.43 10.53 17.35
C ALA A 14 -13.98 11.20 18.67
N ILE A 15 -14.02 12.53 18.74
CA ILE A 15 -13.81 13.31 19.96
C ILE A 15 -14.86 12.97 21.02
N ALA A 16 -16.14 13.03 20.67
CA ALA A 16 -17.21 12.71 21.62
C ALA A 16 -17.11 11.28 22.14
N GLU A 17 -16.74 10.34 21.27
CA GLU A 17 -16.53 8.93 21.64
C GLU A 17 -15.30 8.75 22.54
N TRP A 18 -14.21 9.47 22.28
CA TRP A 18 -13.04 9.49 23.16
C TRP A 18 -13.38 10.04 24.55
N GLU A 19 -14.05 11.18 24.63
CA GLU A 19 -14.42 11.82 25.90
C GLU A 19 -15.37 10.93 26.73
N ARG A 20 -16.26 10.20 26.06
CA ARG A 20 -17.15 9.23 26.68
C ARG A 20 -16.40 8.04 27.28
N ARG A 21 -15.37 7.54 26.59
CA ARG A 21 -14.61 6.34 26.98
C ARG A 21 -13.45 6.63 27.93
N ASN A 22 -12.80 7.77 27.76
CA ASN A 22 -11.58 8.18 28.48
C ASN A 22 -11.77 9.57 29.11
N PRO A 23 -12.75 9.74 30.02
CA PRO A 23 -13.06 11.04 30.59
C PRO A 23 -11.84 11.63 31.31
N GLY A 24 -11.48 12.87 30.95
CA GLY A 24 -10.35 13.59 31.54
C GLY A 24 -8.96 13.18 31.03
N VAL A 25 -8.87 12.22 30.09
CA VAL A 25 -7.59 11.82 29.48
C VAL A 25 -7.34 12.67 28.24
N GLY A 26 -6.20 13.37 28.21
CA GLY A 26 -5.78 14.16 27.07
C GLY A 26 -5.50 13.31 25.83
N TYR A 27 -5.82 13.84 24.65
CA TYR A 27 -5.64 13.17 23.36
C TYR A 27 -5.00 14.10 22.31
N ARG A 28 -4.52 13.47 21.24
CA ARG A 28 -4.15 14.11 19.97
C ARG A 28 -5.01 13.49 18.87
N VAL A 29 -5.55 14.34 17.99
CA VAL A 29 -6.18 13.90 16.75
C VAL A 29 -5.10 13.85 15.68
N LEU A 30 -4.93 12.70 15.05
CA LEU A 30 -3.90 12.47 14.03
C LEU A 30 -4.54 11.90 12.76
N TRP A 31 -3.90 12.14 11.63
CA TRP A 31 -4.12 11.31 10.45
C TRP A 31 -3.64 9.89 10.73
N ALA A 32 -4.40 8.91 10.26
CA ALA A 32 -4.07 7.51 10.39
C ALA A 32 -4.08 6.84 9.01
N SER A 33 -3.33 5.75 8.87
CA SER A 33 -3.42 4.91 7.68
C SER A 33 -4.79 4.23 7.58
N ASP A 34 -5.38 4.32 6.40
CA ASP A 34 -6.47 3.48 5.88
C ASP A 34 -6.24 1.97 6.10
N SER A 35 -4.99 1.51 6.04
CA SER A 35 -4.60 0.11 6.28
C SER A 35 -5.01 -0.39 7.67
N CYS A 36 -5.13 0.51 8.67
CA CYS A 36 -5.62 0.16 10.00
C CYS A 36 -7.11 -0.20 10.01
N GLY A 37 -7.93 0.35 9.11
CA GLY A 37 -9.35 0.00 8.95
C GLY A 37 -9.58 -1.25 8.09
N SER A 38 -8.56 -1.72 7.37
CA SER A 38 -8.69 -2.86 6.47
C SER A 38 -9.06 -4.16 7.20
N LEU A 39 -10.11 -4.83 6.74
CA LEU A 39 -10.50 -6.16 7.21
C LEU A 39 -9.39 -7.20 6.97
N LEU A 40 -8.51 -6.97 6.00
CA LEU A 40 -7.33 -7.81 5.77
C LEU A 40 -6.33 -7.69 6.92
N ALA A 41 -6.09 -6.48 7.43
CA ALA A 41 -5.25 -6.24 8.59
C ALA A 41 -5.85 -6.92 9.83
N HIS A 42 -7.13 -6.68 10.09
CA HIS A 42 -7.86 -7.23 11.24
C HIS A 42 -7.84 -8.76 11.26
N ARG A 43 -7.96 -9.39 10.08
CA ARG A 43 -7.92 -10.85 9.96
C ARG A 43 -6.51 -11.44 10.12
N ARG A 44 -5.47 -10.72 9.69
CA ARG A 44 -4.08 -11.23 9.66
C ARG A 44 -3.32 -10.91 10.94
N ILE A 45 -3.64 -9.82 11.63
CA ILE A 45 -3.03 -9.44 12.90
C ILE A 45 -3.78 -10.17 14.02
N LYS A 46 -3.12 -11.13 14.66
CA LYS A 46 -3.68 -11.87 15.78
C LYS A 46 -3.78 -10.99 17.03
N THR A 47 -4.73 -11.30 17.89
CA THR A 47 -4.81 -10.74 19.25
C THR A 47 -3.54 -11.07 20.06
N ASN A 48 -3.25 -10.25 21.07
CA ASN A 48 -2.04 -10.34 21.89
C ASN A 48 -0.72 -10.30 21.10
N ARG A 49 -0.70 -9.57 19.97
CA ARG A 49 0.49 -9.40 19.14
C ARG A 49 1.45 -8.41 19.79
N ARG A 50 2.64 -8.91 20.20
CA ARG A 50 3.77 -8.04 20.59
C ARG A 50 4.23 -7.16 19.43
N LEU A 51 4.42 -5.88 19.70
CA LEU A 51 4.93 -4.89 18.75
C LEU A 51 6.44 -4.70 19.00
N LYS A 52 7.21 -4.39 17.96
CA LYS A 52 8.69 -4.38 18.05
C LYS A 52 9.14 -3.34 19.09
N GLY A 53 9.84 -3.79 20.12
CA GLY A 53 10.46 -2.92 21.14
C GLY A 53 9.47 -2.14 22.00
N ARG A 54 8.20 -2.57 22.07
CA ARG A 54 7.10 -1.91 22.79
C ARG A 54 6.16 -2.97 23.40
N GLY A 55 5.05 -2.53 23.99
CA GLY A 55 3.93 -3.35 24.43
C GLY A 55 3.25 -4.20 23.33
N LYS A 56 2.03 -4.67 23.61
CA LYS A 56 1.26 -5.55 22.72
C LYS A 56 -0.07 -4.93 22.32
N PHE A 57 -0.46 -5.18 21.07
CA PHE A 57 -1.86 -5.07 20.64
C PHE A 57 -2.64 -6.22 21.26
N THR A 58 -3.72 -5.92 21.99
CA THR A 58 -4.52 -6.95 22.66
C THR A 58 -5.66 -7.40 21.76
N HIS A 59 -6.55 -6.47 21.36
CA HIS A 59 -7.71 -6.73 20.53
C HIS A 59 -8.25 -5.44 19.93
N LEU A 60 -9.20 -5.58 19.00
CA LEU A 60 -9.96 -4.47 18.43
C LEU A 60 -11.45 -4.66 18.75
N GLU A 61 -12.15 -3.55 18.89
CA GLU A 61 -13.60 -3.47 19.04
C GLU A 61 -14.15 -2.61 17.91
N ALA A 62 -15.22 -3.06 17.24
CA ALA A 62 -15.92 -2.24 16.25
C ALA A 62 -16.85 -1.24 16.93
N LEU A 63 -16.76 0.03 16.54
CA LEU A 63 -17.57 1.11 17.08
C LEU A 63 -18.66 1.49 16.08
N ASN A 64 -19.84 1.82 16.60
CA ASN A 64 -20.94 2.31 15.78
C ASN A 64 -20.79 3.82 15.56
N CYS A 65 -20.45 4.21 14.33
CA CYS A 65 -20.39 5.61 13.92
C CYS A 65 -21.50 5.90 12.91
N PRO A 66 -22.54 6.67 13.28
CA PRO A 66 -23.64 7.02 12.37
C PRO A 66 -23.18 7.78 11.12
N GLU A 67 -22.04 8.46 11.19
CA GLU A 67 -21.45 9.23 10.09
C GLU A 67 -20.77 8.33 9.04
N ILE A 68 -20.51 7.06 9.35
CA ILE A 68 -19.82 6.12 8.46
C ILE A 68 -20.83 5.16 7.84
N THR A 69 -21.03 5.30 6.53
CA THR A 69 -21.68 4.25 5.74
C THR A 69 -20.65 3.21 5.34
N GLN A 70 -20.75 2.01 5.91
CA GLN A 70 -19.82 0.93 5.58
C GLN A 70 -20.09 0.42 4.16
N ILE A 71 -19.18 0.73 3.26
CA ILE A 71 -19.08 0.15 1.92
C ILE A 71 -17.78 -0.64 1.91
N SER A 72 -17.85 -1.92 1.56
CA SER A 72 -16.68 -2.80 1.52
C SER A 72 -16.37 -3.20 0.08
N GLU A 73 -15.09 -3.16 -0.27
CA GLU A 73 -14.60 -3.71 -1.52
C GLU A 73 -14.05 -5.13 -1.30
N TYR A 74 -14.21 -6.02 -2.29
CA TYR A 74 -13.51 -7.30 -2.29
C TYR A 74 -12.21 -7.21 -3.09
N VAL A 75 -11.14 -7.78 -2.55
CA VAL A 75 -9.92 -8.10 -3.30
C VAL A 75 -9.89 -9.59 -3.60
N ILE A 76 -9.31 -9.95 -4.75
CA ILE A 76 -9.09 -11.35 -5.13
C ILE A 76 -7.58 -11.62 -5.17
N PRO A 77 -6.92 -11.93 -4.04
CA PRO A 77 -5.49 -12.23 -4.02
C PRO A 77 -5.14 -13.49 -4.84
N ARG A 78 -6.12 -14.39 -5.07
CA ARG A 78 -5.99 -15.65 -5.83
C ARG A 78 -7.28 -16.04 -6.57
N GLN A 79 -8.12 -16.86 -5.93
CA GLN A 79 -9.39 -17.40 -6.47
C GLN A 79 -10.54 -17.29 -5.46
N LYS A 80 -10.27 -16.86 -4.23
CA LYS A 80 -11.30 -16.60 -3.22
C LYS A 80 -11.39 -15.09 -3.01
N PRO A 81 -12.58 -14.48 -3.20
CA PRO A 81 -12.78 -13.10 -2.83
C PRO A 81 -12.60 -12.96 -1.31
N VAL A 82 -11.89 -11.91 -0.91
CA VAL A 82 -11.71 -11.52 0.48
C VAL A 82 -12.11 -10.06 0.55
N LEU A 83 -12.94 -9.68 1.52
CA LEU A 83 -13.20 -8.26 1.79
C LEU A 83 -11.85 -7.58 2.11
N GLY A 84 -11.47 -6.62 1.29
CA GLY A 84 -10.16 -5.96 1.33
C GLY A 84 -10.23 -4.68 2.13
N GLU A 85 -10.85 -3.67 1.54
CA GLU A 85 -11.04 -2.37 2.16
C GLU A 85 -12.42 -2.29 2.79
N SER A 86 -12.44 -1.75 4.00
CA SER A 86 -13.66 -1.38 4.70
C SER A 86 -13.36 -0.08 5.41
N VAL A 87 -14.24 0.89 5.23
CA VAL A 87 -14.33 2.03 6.12
C VAL A 87 -15.05 1.60 7.40
N GLY A 88 -14.76 2.26 8.51
CA GLY A 88 -15.31 1.90 9.80
C GLY A 88 -14.71 2.68 10.95
N ALA A 89 -15.29 2.50 12.12
CA ALA A 89 -14.74 3.01 13.37
C ALA A 89 -14.38 1.84 14.29
N TYR A 90 -13.24 1.96 14.97
CA TYR A 90 -12.68 0.89 15.79
C TYR A 90 -11.98 1.47 17.02
N ALA A 91 -12.08 0.78 18.15
CA ALA A 91 -11.17 0.97 19.29
C ALA A 91 -10.08 -0.09 19.23
N PHE A 92 -8.84 0.33 19.10
CA PHE A 92 -7.67 -0.56 19.17
C PHE A 92 -7.12 -0.54 20.59
N HIS A 93 -7.09 -1.71 21.24
CA HIS A 93 -6.64 -1.83 22.61
C HIS A 93 -5.21 -2.34 22.69
N PHE A 94 -4.49 -1.79 23.65
CA PHE A 94 -3.08 -2.05 23.87
C PHE A 94 -2.76 -2.28 25.34
N GLU A 95 -1.67 -2.98 25.58
CA GLU A 95 -1.11 -3.19 26.91
C GLU A 95 0.41 -3.01 26.88
N ASP A 96 0.94 -2.22 27.80
CA ASP A 96 2.38 -2.04 27.99
C ASP A 96 2.69 -1.96 29.49
N GLU A 97 3.63 -2.78 29.96
CA GLU A 97 4.02 -2.88 31.38
C GLU A 97 2.84 -2.96 32.38
N GLY A 98 1.77 -3.67 32.00
CA GLY A 98 0.56 -3.84 32.83
C GLY A 98 -0.42 -2.66 32.79
N LYS A 99 -0.09 -1.56 32.13
CA LYS A 99 -1.04 -0.48 31.80
C LYS A 99 -1.84 -0.89 30.57
N GLN A 100 -3.08 -0.43 30.51
CA GLN A 100 -3.95 -0.59 29.35
C GLN A 100 -4.29 0.77 28.76
N GLY A 101 -4.46 0.80 27.44
CA GLY A 101 -4.90 1.98 26.74
C GLY A 101 -5.52 1.65 25.41
N GLU A 102 -6.01 2.68 24.76
CA GLU A 102 -6.72 2.54 23.50
C GLU A 102 -6.45 3.68 22.54
N VAL A 103 -6.77 3.39 21.28
CA VAL A 103 -6.80 4.35 20.19
C VAL A 103 -8.15 4.24 19.51
N ILE A 104 -8.86 5.36 19.42
CA ILE A 104 -10.11 5.46 18.66
C ILE A 104 -9.74 5.81 17.24
N TYR A 105 -10.09 4.94 16.30
CA TYR A 105 -9.85 5.10 14.88
C TYR A 105 -11.18 5.26 14.15
N ALA A 106 -11.22 6.10 13.13
CA ALA A 106 -12.37 6.26 12.27
C ALA A 106 -11.93 6.54 10.84
N SER A 107 -12.60 5.91 9.87
CA SER A 107 -12.33 6.13 8.45
C SER A 107 -13.60 6.24 7.61
N THR A 108 -13.54 7.00 6.52
CA THR A 108 -14.61 7.21 5.54
C THR A 108 -14.02 7.49 4.17
N TYR A 109 -14.77 7.21 3.11
CA TYR A 109 -14.45 7.69 1.76
C TYR A 109 -14.52 9.22 1.72
N TYR A 110 -13.54 9.83 1.03
CA TYR A 110 -13.40 11.27 0.93
C TYR A 110 -14.54 11.90 0.10
N ARG A 111 -14.93 11.25 -1.00
CA ARG A 111 -16.05 11.63 -1.87
C ARG A 111 -16.78 10.39 -2.37
N ASP A 112 -17.99 10.56 -2.88
CA ASP A 112 -18.81 9.45 -3.39
C ASP A 112 -18.26 8.87 -4.71
N ASP A 113 -17.40 9.62 -5.41
CA ASP A 113 -16.74 9.25 -6.67
C ASP A 113 -15.24 8.96 -6.52
N ASP A 114 -14.69 9.08 -5.31
CA ASP A 114 -13.27 8.90 -5.01
C ASP A 114 -13.06 7.73 -4.03
N PRO A 115 -12.36 6.65 -4.42
CA PRO A 115 -12.06 5.54 -3.52
C PRO A 115 -11.10 5.92 -2.39
N ASN A 116 -10.50 7.12 -2.39
CA ASN A 116 -9.58 7.55 -1.35
C ASN A 116 -10.28 7.57 0.02
N ILE A 117 -9.70 6.82 0.96
CA ILE A 117 -10.13 6.76 2.34
C ILE A 117 -9.42 7.85 3.15
N VAL A 118 -10.21 8.67 3.83
CA VAL A 118 -9.74 9.51 4.93
C VAL A 118 -9.86 8.72 6.22
N ALA A 119 -8.76 8.63 6.96
CA ALA A 119 -8.72 8.00 8.27
C ALA A 119 -8.05 8.90 9.31
N ILE A 120 -8.65 8.94 10.50
CA ILE A 120 -8.15 9.67 11.66
C ILE A 120 -8.04 8.73 12.86
N CYS A 121 -7.22 9.11 13.84
CA CYS A 121 -7.25 8.48 15.15
C CYS A 121 -7.12 9.50 16.29
N LEU A 122 -7.62 9.11 17.45
CA LEU A 122 -7.40 9.77 18.73
C LEU A 122 -6.60 8.83 19.62
N VAL A 123 -5.49 9.36 20.13
CA VAL A 123 -4.54 8.64 20.97
C VAL A 123 -3.99 9.58 22.04
N SER A 124 -3.75 9.08 23.26
CA SER A 124 -3.04 9.84 24.28
C SER A 124 -1.52 9.81 24.03
N GLU A 125 -0.79 10.77 24.57
CA GLU A 125 0.65 10.87 24.35
C GLU A 125 1.43 9.62 24.79
N ASP A 126 0.96 8.96 25.86
CA ASP A 126 1.57 7.73 26.40
C ASP A 126 1.51 6.56 25.40
N TRP A 127 0.45 6.48 24.60
CA TRP A 127 0.19 5.37 23.68
C TRP A 127 0.64 5.66 22.24
N LEU A 128 0.99 6.91 21.93
CA LEU A 128 1.40 7.34 20.60
C LEU A 128 2.50 6.47 19.99
N PRO A 129 3.60 6.11 20.70
CA PRO A 129 4.65 5.31 20.09
C PRO A 129 4.24 3.87 19.78
N LEU A 130 3.33 3.32 20.57
CA LEU A 130 2.78 1.98 20.35
C LEU A 130 1.79 1.97 19.18
N TRP A 131 0.98 3.02 19.07
CA TRP A 131 0.11 3.26 17.92
C TRP A 131 0.90 3.32 16.62
N VAL A 132 1.97 4.12 16.55
CA VAL A 132 2.83 4.20 15.35
C VAL A 132 3.40 2.84 14.96
N ALA A 133 3.83 2.04 15.95
CA ALA A 133 4.32 0.68 15.68
C ALA A 133 3.22 -0.27 15.17
N PHE A 134 1.99 -0.10 15.65
CA PHE A 134 0.83 -0.87 15.19
C PHE A 134 0.38 -0.44 13.78
N GLU A 135 0.36 0.84 13.49
CA GLU A 135 0.07 1.39 12.17
C GLU A 135 1.06 0.90 11.12
N GLN A 136 2.35 0.86 11.46
CA GLN A 136 3.36 0.25 10.60
C GLN A 136 3.10 -1.25 10.37
N LEU A 137 2.67 -1.98 11.40
CA LEU A 137 2.30 -3.39 11.25
C LEU A 137 1.07 -3.56 10.33
N CYS A 138 0.05 -2.71 10.45
CA CYS A 138 -1.12 -2.73 9.56
C CYS A 138 -0.69 -2.50 8.12
N ASN A 139 0.10 -1.45 7.88
CA ASN A 139 0.72 -1.18 6.60
C ASN A 139 1.48 -2.40 6.07
N ASP A 140 2.39 -2.99 6.85
CA ASP A 140 3.18 -4.15 6.41
C ASP A 140 2.31 -5.35 6.04
N VAL A 141 1.19 -5.55 6.77
CA VAL A 141 0.28 -6.69 6.59
C VAL A 141 -0.65 -6.50 5.39
N VAL A 142 -1.13 -5.29 5.16
CA VAL A 142 -1.97 -4.91 4.01
C VAL A 142 -1.10 -4.81 2.76
N ARG A 143 0.04 -4.12 2.84
CA ARG A 143 1.06 -4.00 1.79
C ARG A 143 1.82 -5.29 1.54
N ARG A 144 1.52 -6.42 2.22
CA ARG A 144 1.98 -7.73 1.75
C ARG A 144 1.39 -7.94 0.37
N PRO A 145 2.17 -7.74 -0.70
CA PRO A 145 1.63 -7.70 -2.05
C PRO A 145 0.93 -9.02 -2.27
N SER A 146 -0.22 -8.94 -2.93
CA SER A 146 -0.86 -10.11 -3.49
C SER A 146 0.04 -10.65 -4.61
N ARG A 147 1.09 -11.38 -4.21
CA ARG A 147 2.08 -12.14 -5.00
C ARG A 147 3.28 -11.34 -5.51
N ARG A 148 4.37 -12.09 -5.73
CA ARG A 148 5.64 -11.74 -6.43
C ARG A 148 5.45 -11.24 -7.89
N GLN A 149 4.32 -10.60 -8.21
CA GLN A 149 3.88 -10.35 -9.59
C GLN A 149 3.60 -8.86 -9.88
N ASP A 150 3.83 -7.97 -8.92
CA ASP A 150 3.58 -6.54 -9.07
C ASP A 150 4.89 -5.74 -9.13
N VAL A 151 4.85 -4.63 -9.85
CA VAL A 151 5.92 -3.63 -9.91
C VAL A 151 5.67 -2.60 -8.82
N TYR A 152 6.69 -2.30 -8.01
CA TYR A 152 6.62 -1.27 -6.98
C TYR A 152 6.80 0.11 -7.59
N ILE A 153 6.01 1.08 -7.17
CA ILE A 153 6.14 2.48 -7.60
C ILE A 153 6.79 3.29 -6.47
N ILE A 154 7.78 4.10 -6.82
CA ILE A 154 8.37 5.15 -5.98
C ILE A 154 8.03 6.50 -6.62
N GLY A 155 7.30 7.34 -5.90
CA GLY A 155 6.79 8.63 -6.40
C GLY A 155 5.42 8.50 -7.08
N GLY A 156 4.50 9.42 -6.78
CA GLY A 156 3.10 9.40 -7.25
C GLY A 156 2.10 8.83 -6.21
N THR A 157 0.82 8.79 -6.59
CA THR A 157 -0.32 8.38 -5.74
C THR A 157 -0.46 6.86 -5.60
N ASN A 158 -0.03 6.10 -6.61
CA ASN A 158 -0.08 4.64 -6.61
C ASN A 158 1.18 4.01 -6.01
N THR A 159 1.03 2.95 -5.23
CA THR A 159 2.16 2.24 -4.58
C THR A 159 2.69 1.05 -5.40
N HIS A 160 1.89 0.51 -6.31
CA HIS A 160 2.25 -0.62 -7.16
C HIS A 160 1.32 -0.71 -8.38
N PHE A 161 1.72 -1.46 -9.40
CA PHE A 161 0.84 -1.86 -10.50
C PHE A 161 1.22 -3.25 -11.05
N LYS A 162 0.26 -3.91 -11.69
CA LYS A 162 0.50 -5.19 -12.38
C LYS A 162 0.82 -4.92 -13.86
N PRO A 163 1.99 -5.34 -14.37
CA PRO A 163 2.30 -5.16 -15.78
C PRO A 163 1.44 -6.10 -16.64
N THR A 164 0.73 -5.52 -17.61
CA THR A 164 -0.23 -6.26 -18.45
C THR A 164 0.36 -6.72 -19.78
N VAL A 165 1.38 -6.04 -20.30
CA VAL A 165 1.99 -6.30 -21.61
C VAL A 165 2.79 -7.61 -21.62
N GLU A 166 2.46 -8.53 -22.53
CA GLU A 166 3.28 -9.71 -22.85
C GLU A 166 4.45 -9.35 -23.78
N TRP A 167 5.50 -10.16 -23.76
CA TRP A 167 6.71 -9.92 -24.57
C TRP A 167 6.41 -9.92 -26.08
N GLU A 168 5.47 -10.78 -26.48
CA GLU A 168 5.02 -10.95 -27.85
C GLU A 168 4.25 -9.72 -28.37
N GLU A 169 3.62 -8.94 -27.49
CA GLU A 169 2.90 -7.71 -27.83
C GLU A 169 3.84 -6.52 -28.11
N VAL A 170 5.14 -6.65 -27.83
CA VAL A 170 6.11 -5.57 -28.07
C VAL A 170 6.40 -5.45 -29.57
N ILE A 171 6.08 -4.27 -30.11
CA ILE A 171 6.30 -3.92 -31.52
C ILE A 171 7.70 -3.33 -31.67
N LEU A 172 8.68 -4.19 -31.93
CA LEU A 172 10.06 -3.85 -32.25
C LEU A 172 10.62 -4.90 -33.24
N PRO A 173 11.68 -4.58 -34.01
CA PRO A 173 12.37 -5.57 -34.84
C PRO A 173 12.77 -6.80 -34.02
N GLN A 174 12.53 -7.99 -34.58
CA GLN A 174 12.69 -9.25 -33.85
C GLN A 174 14.11 -9.45 -33.32
N GLN A 175 15.11 -9.04 -34.10
CA GLN A 175 16.51 -9.11 -33.71
C GLN A 175 16.79 -8.26 -32.46
N ILE A 176 16.31 -7.00 -32.44
CA ILE A 176 16.48 -6.10 -31.28
C ILE A 176 15.78 -6.64 -30.04
N LYS A 177 14.58 -7.21 -30.19
CA LYS A 177 13.88 -7.85 -29.07
C LYS A 177 14.73 -8.98 -28.50
N GLU A 178 15.18 -9.88 -29.35
CA GLU A 178 15.94 -11.05 -28.90
C GLU A 178 17.28 -10.67 -28.25
N ASP A 179 17.99 -9.68 -28.81
CA ASP A 179 19.23 -9.15 -28.23
C ASP A 179 19.00 -8.59 -26.82
N LEU A 180 17.93 -7.80 -26.62
CA LEU A 180 17.57 -7.27 -25.30
C LEU A 180 17.20 -8.37 -24.29
N ARG A 181 16.46 -9.39 -24.75
CA ARG A 181 16.04 -10.52 -23.91
C ARG A 181 17.27 -11.33 -23.47
N LEU A 182 18.16 -11.64 -24.41
CA LEU A 182 19.38 -12.39 -24.16
C LEU A 182 20.35 -11.62 -23.28
N ASP A 183 20.53 -10.30 -23.48
CA ASP A 183 21.35 -9.46 -22.61
C ASP A 183 20.85 -9.48 -21.18
N MET A 184 19.53 -9.28 -20.99
CA MET A 184 18.90 -9.33 -19.68
C MET A 184 19.11 -10.70 -19.02
N GLU A 185 18.87 -11.80 -19.74
CA GLU A 185 19.04 -13.15 -19.19
C GLU A 185 20.50 -13.46 -18.85
N SER A 186 21.43 -13.13 -19.74
CA SER A 186 22.87 -13.34 -19.57
C SER A 186 23.41 -12.54 -18.38
N PHE A 187 22.96 -11.29 -18.20
CA PHE A 187 23.37 -10.46 -17.06
C PHE A 187 23.05 -11.14 -15.73
N PHE A 188 21.82 -11.63 -15.55
CA PHE A 188 21.45 -12.27 -14.29
C PHE A 188 22.01 -13.69 -14.12
N LYS A 189 22.21 -14.44 -15.21
CA LYS A 189 22.72 -15.81 -15.16
C LYS A 189 24.23 -15.86 -14.97
N ASN A 190 24.97 -15.08 -15.75
CA ASN A 190 26.43 -15.13 -15.82
C ASN A 190 27.07 -13.86 -15.26
N GLY A 191 26.50 -12.68 -15.56
CA GLY A 191 27.05 -11.40 -15.11
C GLY A 191 27.08 -11.26 -13.60
N VAL A 192 25.94 -11.44 -12.92
CA VAL A 192 25.84 -11.27 -11.46
C VAL A 192 26.85 -12.12 -10.68
N PRO A 193 27.05 -13.42 -10.97
CA PRO A 193 28.14 -14.20 -10.38
C PRO A 193 29.53 -13.59 -10.58
N ILE A 194 29.86 -13.17 -11.79
CA ILE A 194 31.17 -12.54 -12.11
C ILE A 194 31.38 -11.27 -11.30
N TYR A 195 30.39 -10.37 -11.23
CA TYR A 195 30.48 -9.15 -10.41
C TYR A 195 30.73 -9.48 -8.93
N ARG A 196 30.10 -10.54 -8.41
CA ARG A 196 30.29 -10.97 -7.02
C ARG A 196 31.68 -11.54 -6.76
N GLU A 197 32.21 -12.34 -7.67
CA GLU A 197 33.60 -12.85 -7.59
C GLU A 197 34.62 -11.71 -7.55
N LEU A 198 34.32 -10.60 -8.25
CA LEU A 198 35.14 -9.40 -8.27
C LEU A 198 34.87 -8.44 -7.10
N ASN A 199 34.01 -8.80 -6.13
CA ASN A 199 33.57 -7.92 -5.03
C ASN A 199 32.99 -6.57 -5.50
N LEU A 200 32.32 -6.56 -6.65
CA LEU A 200 31.65 -5.39 -7.22
C LEU A 200 30.13 -5.53 -7.10
N ALA A 201 29.45 -4.39 -6.90
CA ALA A 201 28.00 -4.35 -7.01
C ALA A 201 27.59 -4.60 -8.47
N PRO A 202 26.73 -5.59 -8.78
CA PRO A 202 26.27 -5.81 -10.15
C PRO A 202 25.49 -4.62 -10.67
N PHE A 203 25.89 -4.06 -11.82
CA PHE A 203 25.18 -2.97 -12.46
C PHE A 203 25.07 -3.18 -13.98
N ARG A 204 23.89 -2.91 -14.53
CA ARG A 204 23.62 -2.86 -15.98
C ARG A 204 22.66 -1.71 -16.23
N LYS A 205 22.96 -0.86 -17.22
CA LYS A 205 22.13 0.29 -17.57
C LYS A 205 21.70 0.16 -19.02
N LEU A 206 20.41 0.41 -19.27
CA LEU A 206 19.83 0.47 -20.61
C LEU A 206 19.14 1.82 -20.76
N LEU A 207 19.42 2.52 -21.85
CA LEU A 207 18.76 3.77 -22.19
C LEU A 207 17.91 3.55 -23.46
N LEU A 208 16.60 3.76 -23.34
CA LEU A 208 15.68 3.66 -24.47
C LEU A 208 15.40 5.07 -25.01
N VAL A 209 15.87 5.37 -26.23
CA VAL A 209 15.70 6.67 -26.89
C VAL A 209 14.92 6.49 -28.19
N GLY A 210 14.00 7.40 -28.47
CA GLY A 210 13.29 7.47 -29.75
C GLY A 210 12.03 8.34 -29.68
N PRO A 211 11.36 8.60 -30.81
CA PRO A 211 10.12 9.38 -30.87
C PRO A 211 9.02 8.86 -29.92
N PRO A 212 8.08 9.71 -29.45
CA PRO A 212 6.92 9.22 -28.69
C PRO A 212 6.14 8.17 -29.51
N GLY A 213 5.53 7.19 -28.83
CA GLY A 213 4.76 6.13 -29.50
C GLY A 213 5.55 4.94 -30.04
N THR A 214 6.89 4.94 -29.98
CA THR A 214 7.73 3.82 -30.49
C THR A 214 7.84 2.60 -29.56
N GLY A 215 6.87 2.38 -28.67
CA GLY A 215 6.81 1.17 -27.84
C GLY A 215 7.81 1.07 -26.67
N LYS A 216 8.58 2.13 -26.35
CA LYS A 216 9.54 2.12 -25.22
C LYS A 216 8.88 1.75 -23.88
N THR A 217 7.76 2.38 -23.58
CA THR A 217 6.97 2.12 -22.36
C THR A 217 6.41 0.69 -22.37
N MET A 218 5.91 0.21 -23.52
CA MET A 218 5.45 -1.17 -23.66
C MET A 218 6.57 -2.19 -23.44
N LEU A 219 7.76 -1.94 -23.98
CA LEU A 219 8.94 -2.80 -23.77
C LEU A 219 9.29 -2.90 -22.27
N CYS A 220 9.34 -1.76 -21.56
CA CYS A 220 9.60 -1.75 -20.11
C CYS A 220 8.55 -2.56 -19.33
N ALA A 221 7.26 -2.43 -19.67
CA ALA A 221 6.19 -3.19 -19.03
C ALA A 221 6.34 -4.71 -19.26
N ALA A 222 6.67 -5.11 -20.49
CA ALA A 222 6.91 -6.52 -20.83
C ALA A 222 8.15 -7.08 -20.11
N MET A 223 9.25 -6.33 -20.06
CA MET A 223 10.46 -6.69 -19.31
C MET A 223 10.19 -6.83 -17.81
N ALA A 224 9.39 -5.93 -17.23
CA ALA A 224 8.96 -6.02 -15.85
C ALA A 224 8.17 -7.32 -15.61
N LYS A 225 7.23 -7.66 -16.49
CA LYS A 225 6.46 -8.92 -16.41
C LYS A 225 7.36 -10.15 -16.47
N LEU A 226 8.37 -10.17 -17.36
CA LEU A 226 9.36 -11.25 -17.45
C LEU A 226 10.20 -11.38 -16.17
N ALA A 227 10.67 -10.25 -15.62
CA ALA A 227 11.44 -10.23 -14.38
C ALA A 227 10.61 -10.78 -13.20
N LEU A 228 9.34 -10.39 -13.08
CA LEU A 228 8.41 -10.87 -12.07
C LEU A 228 8.13 -12.37 -12.21
N LYS A 229 7.95 -12.88 -13.45
CA LYS A 229 7.86 -14.33 -13.73
C LYS A 229 9.08 -15.10 -13.19
N LYS A 230 10.27 -14.48 -13.21
CA LYS A 230 11.51 -15.02 -12.62
C LYS A 230 11.71 -14.68 -11.13
N LYS A 231 10.67 -14.18 -10.45
CA LYS A 231 10.67 -13.81 -9.03
C LYS A 231 11.69 -12.71 -8.66
N ARG A 232 12.01 -11.83 -9.61
CA ARG A 232 12.86 -10.65 -9.37
C ARG A 232 12.00 -9.49 -8.87
N VAL A 233 12.60 -8.60 -8.08
CA VAL A 233 11.96 -7.36 -7.65
C VAL A 233 12.08 -6.34 -8.78
N VAL A 234 10.98 -5.64 -9.08
CA VAL A 234 10.95 -4.58 -10.10
C VAL A 234 10.43 -3.30 -9.45
N VAL A 235 11.18 -2.21 -9.62
CA VAL A 235 10.86 -0.90 -9.08
C VAL A 235 10.75 0.08 -10.24
N TYR A 236 9.66 0.83 -10.28
CA TYR A 236 9.42 1.96 -11.17
C TYR A 236 9.52 3.24 -10.34
N VAL A 237 10.34 4.18 -10.79
CA VAL A 237 10.47 5.49 -10.15
C VAL A 237 9.80 6.51 -11.06
N SER A 238 8.70 7.10 -10.60
CA SER A 238 8.00 8.16 -11.33
C SER A 238 8.70 9.49 -11.11
N GLY A 239 8.89 10.25 -12.19
CA GLY A 239 9.35 11.64 -12.12
C GLY A 239 8.22 12.66 -12.23
N ALA A 240 6.95 12.23 -12.32
CA ALA A 240 5.78 13.09 -12.42
C ALA A 240 5.00 13.11 -11.10
N ASP A 241 4.67 14.31 -10.64
CA ASP A 241 3.77 14.55 -9.51
C ASP A 241 2.30 14.36 -9.94
N ASP A 242 1.53 13.73 -9.06
CA ASP A 242 0.09 13.43 -9.06
C ASP A 242 -0.57 12.57 -10.15
N ASP A 243 -0.23 12.62 -11.44
CA ASP A 243 -1.15 12.09 -12.49
C ASP A 243 -0.64 10.95 -13.41
N GLY A 244 0.53 10.33 -13.19
CA GLY A 244 1.08 9.47 -14.27
C GLY A 244 2.10 8.39 -13.91
N ALA A 245 1.86 7.58 -12.88
CA ALA A 245 2.75 6.48 -12.52
C ALA A 245 2.34 5.10 -13.08
N SER A 246 1.87 5.02 -14.33
CA SER A 246 1.39 3.77 -14.91
C SER A 246 1.88 3.53 -16.34
N PHE A 247 2.23 2.27 -16.61
CA PHE A 247 2.52 1.80 -17.97
C PHE A 247 1.19 1.54 -18.70
N HIS A 248 0.41 2.57 -18.99
CA HIS A 248 -0.80 2.38 -19.80
C HIS A 248 -0.43 2.10 -21.26
N LYS A 249 -1.08 1.07 -21.82
CA LYS A 249 -1.18 0.83 -23.26
C LYS A 249 -2.16 1.88 -23.80
N PHE A 250 -1.78 2.67 -24.80
CA PHE A 250 -2.76 3.43 -25.56
C PHE A 250 -3.59 2.42 -26.36
N THR A 251 -4.70 1.96 -25.81
CA THR A 251 -5.79 1.38 -26.61
C THR A 251 -6.59 2.55 -27.15
N THR A 252 -6.37 2.91 -28.41
CA THR A 252 -7.34 3.71 -29.17
C THR A 252 -8.64 2.90 -29.34
N PRO A 253 -9.81 3.57 -29.36
CA PRO A 253 -11.12 2.92 -29.51
C PRO A 253 -11.28 2.19 -30.84
#